data_AF-A0A151SBR4-F1
#
_entry.id   AF-A0A151SBR4-F1
#
_cell.length_a   1.000
_cell.length_b   1.000
_cell.length_c   1.000
_cell.angle_alpha   90.00
_cell.angle_beta   90.00
_cell.angle_gamma   90.00
#
_symmetry.space_group_name_H-M   'P 1'
#
loop_
_entity.id
_entity.type
_entity.pdbx_description
1 polymer ?
#
loop_
_entity_poly.entity_id
_entity_poly.type
_entity_poly.pdbx_seq_one_letter_code
_entity_poly.pdbx_strand_id
1 'polypeptide(L)'
;MVREVEKKNIFKPMVVGNNKVNISIVQYADDTMILGEGSIQNVVVIKEIMRCFELISGLKVNFIKNKFRAIRLEDQVMERYAQLLHCKTIEITFYLSWTDNWCKPKKKGNLEPCSGKNKKETI
;
A
#
# COMPACT_ATOMS: atom_id res chain seq x y z
N MET A 1 8.76 -8.91 12.58
CA MET A 1 9.38 -7.63 12.14
C MET A 1 8.32 -6.54 11.97
N VAL A 2 7.38 -6.63 11.01
CA VAL A 2 6.37 -5.58 10.76
C VAL A 2 5.56 -5.20 12.01
N ARG A 3 4.96 -6.19 12.71
CA ARG A 3 4.19 -5.93 13.94
C ARG A 3 5.00 -5.29 15.07
N GLU A 4 6.31 -5.51 15.08
CA GLU A 4 7.19 -4.97 16.13
C GLU A 4 7.47 -3.48 15.91
N VAL A 5 7.74 -3.08 14.66
CA VAL A 5 7.91 -1.66 14.32
C VAL A 5 6.61 -0.88 14.43
N GLU A 6 5.46 -1.53 14.22
CA GLU A 6 4.14 -0.96 14.46
C GLU A 6 3.91 -0.69 15.95
N LYS A 7 4.18 -1.66 16.83
CA LYS A 7 4.08 -1.47 18.30
C LYS A 7 4.96 -0.34 18.82
N LYS A 8 6.14 -0.16 18.21
CA LYS A 8 7.07 0.94 18.52
C LYS A 8 6.69 2.27 17.90
N ASN A 9 5.57 2.34 17.17
CA ASN A 9 5.09 3.52 16.46
C ASN A 9 6.09 4.08 15.43
N ILE A 10 6.98 3.21 14.93
CA ILE A 10 7.97 3.53 13.89
C ILE A 10 7.34 3.35 12.50
N PHE A 11 6.46 2.35 12.37
CA PHE A 11 5.69 2.08 11.16
C PHE A 11 4.22 2.41 11.40
N LYS A 12 3.62 3.20 10.51
CA LYS A 12 2.20 3.55 10.57
C LYS A 12 1.38 2.65 9.64
N PRO A 13 0.50 1.78 10.17
CA PRO A 13 -0.29 0.84 9.39
C PRO A 13 -1.34 1.57 8.53
N MET A 14 -1.86 0.88 7.51
CA MET A 14 -3.01 1.38 6.76
C MET A 14 -4.28 1.16 7.59
N VAL A 15 -5.09 2.22 7.75
CA VAL A 15 -6.37 2.14 8.48
C VAL A 15 -7.51 1.89 7.49
N VAL A 16 -8.35 0.89 7.76
CA VAL A 16 -9.47 0.51 6.87
C VAL A 16 -10.82 0.40 7.59
N GLY A 17 -11.89 0.66 6.83
CA GLY A 17 -13.28 0.50 7.27
C GLY A 17 -13.73 1.50 8.33
N ASN A 18 -15.05 1.49 8.63
CA ASN A 18 -15.64 2.37 9.64
C ASN A 18 -15.09 2.10 11.05
N ASN A 19 -14.69 0.86 11.31
CA ASN A 19 -14.14 0.42 12.60
C ASN A 19 -12.65 0.80 12.77
N LYS A 20 -12.04 1.51 11.80
CA LYS A 20 -10.65 1.96 11.83
C LYS A 20 -9.66 0.84 12.16
N VAL A 21 -9.76 -0.27 11.44
CA VAL A 21 -8.89 -1.43 11.65
C VAL A 21 -7.52 -1.15 11.04
N ASN A 22 -6.47 -1.35 11.82
CA ASN A 22 -5.09 -1.26 11.34
C ASN A 22 -4.69 -2.55 10.60
N ILE A 23 -4.25 -2.40 9.37
CA ILE A 23 -3.68 -3.48 8.55
C ILE A 23 -2.26 -3.07 8.15
N SER A 24 -1.27 -3.78 8.71
CA SER A 24 0.15 -3.60 8.37
C SER A 24 0.70 -4.68 7.45
N ILE A 25 0.11 -5.89 7.45
CA ILE A 25 0.60 -7.02 6.68
C ILE A 25 -0.56 -7.90 6.19
N VAL A 26 -0.45 -8.38 4.96
CA VAL A 26 -1.31 -9.40 4.36
C VAL A 26 -0.40 -10.47 3.78
N GLN A 27 -0.58 -11.72 4.20
CA GLN A 27 0.25 -12.85 3.78
C GLN A 27 -0.64 -13.91 3.16
N TYR A 28 -0.24 -14.44 2.00
CA TYR A 28 -0.91 -15.55 1.35
C TYR A 28 0.14 -16.42 0.65
N ALA A 29 0.22 -17.70 1.02
CA ALA A 29 1.25 -18.63 0.54
C ALA A 29 2.66 -17.99 0.63
N ASP A 30 3.32 -17.82 -0.52
CA ASP A 30 4.68 -17.28 -0.63
C ASP A 30 4.72 -15.75 -0.75
N ASP A 31 3.57 -15.09 -0.91
CA ASP A 31 3.48 -13.66 -1.12
C ASP A 31 3.16 -12.91 0.18
N THR A 32 3.93 -11.85 0.44
CA THR A 32 3.71 -10.95 1.57
C THR A 32 3.56 -9.52 1.07
N MET A 33 2.42 -8.91 1.40
CA MET A 33 2.13 -7.50 1.15
C MET A 33 2.25 -6.71 2.46
N ILE A 34 3.04 -5.65 2.45
CA ILE A 34 3.18 -4.71 3.59
C ILE A 34 2.39 -3.45 3.26
N LEU A 35 1.49 -3.05 4.15
CA LEU A 35 0.55 -1.94 3.96
C LEU A 35 0.79 -0.87 5.02
N GLY A 36 0.89 0.39 4.60
CA GLY A 36 1.11 1.51 5.50
C GLY A 36 0.69 2.83 4.87
N GLU A 37 0.72 3.89 5.68
CA GLU A 37 0.58 5.26 5.18
C GLU A 37 1.63 5.57 4.10
N GLY A 38 1.25 6.40 3.12
CA GLY A 38 2.11 6.85 2.02
C GLY A 38 3.15 7.89 2.46
N SER A 39 3.95 7.57 3.48
CA SER A 39 5.00 8.43 4.02
C SER A 39 6.39 7.90 3.70
N ILE A 40 7.37 8.81 3.60
CA ILE A 40 8.78 8.43 3.39
C ILE A 40 9.31 7.57 4.55
N GLN A 41 8.87 7.83 5.78
CA GLN A 41 9.25 7.06 6.96
C GLN A 41 8.84 5.60 6.80
N ASN A 42 7.61 5.33 6.39
CA ASN A 42 7.14 3.96 6.16
C ASN A 42 7.91 3.28 5.02
N VAL A 43 8.24 4.00 3.95
CA VAL A 43 9.04 3.45 2.83
C VAL A 43 10.42 3.03 3.29
N VAL A 44 11.09 3.85 4.10
CA VAL A 44 12.40 3.51 4.69
C VAL A 44 12.27 2.29 5.61
N VAL A 45 11.25 2.26 6.46
CA VAL A 45 11.03 1.13 7.37
C VAL A 45 10.75 -0.17 6.60
N ILE A 46 9.97 -0.12 5.51
CA ILE A 46 9.75 -1.29 4.64
C ILE A 46 11.07 -1.78 4.05
N LYS A 47 11.94 -0.87 3.58
CA LYS A 47 13.27 -1.22 3.07
C LYS A 47 14.11 -1.94 4.14
N GLU A 48 14.12 -1.41 5.36
CA GLU A 48 14.85 -2.04 6.47
C GLU A 48 14.27 -3.41 6.85
N ILE A 49 12.94 -3.57 6.85
CA ILE A 49 12.30 -4.87 7.09
C ILE A 49 12.70 -5.88 6.01
N MET A 50 12.70 -5.49 4.74
CA MET A 50 13.14 -6.36 3.64
C MET A 50 14.60 -6.77 3.81
N ARG A 51 15.47 -5.82 4.19
CA ARG A 51 16.89 -6.09 4.47
C ARG A 51 17.08 -7.03 5.66
N CYS A 52 16.38 -6.80 6.76
CA CYS A 52 16.41 -7.69 7.92
C CYS A 52 15.92 -9.10 7.56
N PHE A 53 14.88 -9.20 6.75
CA PHE A 53 14.39 -10.49 6.26
C PHE A 53 15.45 -11.23 5.44
N GLU A 54 16.12 -10.56 4.50
CA GLU A 54 17.21 -11.15 3.70
C GLU A 54 18.34 -11.66 4.60
N LEU A 55 18.76 -10.86 5.57
CA LEU A 55 19.84 -11.21 6.51
C LEU A 55 19.48 -12.39 7.42
N ILE A 56 18.24 -12.45 7.92
CA ILE A 56 17.82 -13.47 8.89
C ILE A 56 17.42 -14.78 8.22
N SER A 57 16.76 -14.70 7.06
CA SER A 57 16.34 -15.91 6.33
C SER A 57 17.44 -16.50 5.47
N GLY A 58 18.49 -15.73 5.15
CA GLY A 58 19.50 -16.10 4.15
C GLY A 58 18.96 -16.14 2.72
N LEU A 59 17.70 -15.74 2.51
CA LEU A 59 17.07 -15.67 1.19
C LEU A 59 17.33 -14.30 0.56
N LYS A 60 17.76 -14.30 -0.70
CA LYS A 60 17.93 -13.06 -1.45
C LYS A 60 16.58 -12.45 -1.81
N VAL A 61 16.29 -11.26 -1.27
CA VAL A 61 15.08 -10.53 -1.62
C VAL A 61 15.19 -10.09 -3.08
N ASN A 62 14.24 -10.53 -3.90
CA ASN A 62 14.22 -10.16 -5.31
C ASN A 62 13.45 -8.86 -5.51
N PHE A 63 14.17 -7.74 -5.43
CA PHE A 63 13.60 -6.41 -5.62
C PHE A 63 12.99 -6.18 -7.02
N ILE A 64 13.39 -6.96 -8.03
CA ILE A 64 12.80 -6.91 -9.38
C ILE A 64 11.40 -7.54 -9.39
N LYS A 65 11.17 -8.57 -8.57
CA LYS A 65 9.85 -9.20 -8.38
C LYS A 65 8.97 -8.41 -7.42
N ASN A 66 9.58 -7.73 -6.44
CA ASN A 66 8.85 -6.85 -5.53
C ASN A 66 8.25 -5.67 -6.30
N LYS A 67 7.04 -5.31 -5.91
CA LYS A 67 6.22 -4.31 -6.57
C LYS A 67 5.75 -3.31 -5.53
N PHE A 68 5.83 -2.03 -5.86
CA PHE A 68 5.38 -0.96 -4.99
C PHE A 68 4.27 -0.15 -5.65
N ARG A 69 3.29 0.26 -4.84
CA ARG A 69 2.32 1.25 -5.24
C ARG A 69 1.81 1.99 -4.01
N ALA A 70 1.71 3.30 -4.15
CA ALA A 70 0.97 4.14 -3.22
C ALA A 70 -0.29 4.69 -3.92
N ILE A 71 -1.34 4.89 -3.14
CA ILE A 71 -2.57 5.54 -3.60
C ILE A 71 -2.52 6.99 -3.12
N ARG A 72 -2.98 7.94 -3.95
CA ARG A 72 -3.04 9.38 -3.64
C ARG A 72 -1.67 10.06 -3.46
N LEU A 73 -0.59 9.49 -3.99
CA LEU A 73 0.69 10.18 -4.13
C LEU A 73 0.88 10.65 -5.57
N GLU A 74 1.54 11.79 -5.73
CA GLU A 74 2.01 12.26 -7.04
C GLU A 74 3.01 11.28 -7.64
N ASP A 75 3.00 11.16 -8.98
CA ASP A 75 3.86 10.18 -9.68
C ASP A 75 5.35 10.40 -9.40
N GLN A 76 5.80 11.64 -9.28
CA GLN A 76 7.20 11.97 -8.97
C GLN A 76 7.60 11.45 -7.59
N VAL A 77 6.72 11.55 -6.59
CA VAL A 77 6.96 11.04 -5.24
C VAL A 77 6.93 9.50 -5.25
N MET A 78 5.98 8.92 -5.98
CA MET A 78 5.88 7.47 -6.14
C MET A 78 7.14 6.87 -6.78
N GLU A 79 7.68 7.53 -7.80
CA GLU A 79 8.92 7.11 -8.48
C GLU A 79 10.11 7.19 -7.52
N ARG A 80 10.24 8.27 -6.76
CA ARG A 80 11.29 8.38 -5.71
C ARG A 80 11.19 7.26 -4.68
N TYR A 81 9.99 6.91 -4.25
CA TYR A 81 9.78 5.82 -3.29
C TYR A 81 10.11 4.45 -3.89
N ALA A 82 9.76 4.23 -5.15
CA ALA A 82 10.13 3.00 -5.86
C ALA A 82 11.65 2.87 -6.03
N GLN A 83 12.34 3.97 -6.33
CA GLN A 83 13.81 4.02 -6.39
C GLN A 83 14.43 3.70 -5.02
N LEU A 84 13.89 4.24 -3.93
CA LEU A 84 14.36 3.94 -2.58
C LEU A 84 14.21 2.45 -2.24
N LEU A 85 13.12 1.82 -2.66
CA LEU A 85 12.87 0.39 -2.47
C LEU A 85 13.59 -0.50 -3.50
N HIS A 86 14.28 0.06 -4.49
CA HIS A 86 14.88 -0.65 -5.62
C HIS A 86 13.88 -1.53 -6.40
N CYS A 87 12.60 -1.17 -6.41
CA CYS A 87 11.52 -1.98 -6.97
C CYS A 87 10.79 -1.25 -8.11
N LYS A 88 10.00 -1.99 -8.88
CA LYS A 88 9.15 -1.41 -9.94
C LYS A 88 7.84 -0.90 -9.36
N THR A 89 7.36 0.23 -9.87
CA THR A 89 5.98 0.65 -9.64
C THR A 89 5.03 -0.27 -10.39
N ILE A 90 3.86 -0.55 -9.80
CA ILE A 90 2.79 -1.23 -10.52
C ILE A 90 1.61 -0.32 -10.75
N GLU A 91 0.95 -0.52 -11.89
CA GLU A 91 -0.39 -0.03 -12.09
C GLU A 91 -1.36 -0.98 -11.40
N ILE A 92 -2.15 -0.43 -10.49
CA ILE A 92 -3.27 -1.15 -9.90
C ILE A 92 -4.46 -0.95 -10.83
N THR A 93 -4.89 -2.02 -11.51
CA THR A 93 -6.05 -1.99 -12.42
C THR A 93 -7.38 -1.86 -11.68
N PHE A 94 -7.43 -2.27 -10.40
CA PHE A 94 -8.60 -2.19 -9.53
C PHE A 94 -8.16 -1.81 -8.12
N TYR A 95 -8.61 -0.66 -7.60
CA TYR A 95 -8.48 -0.39 -6.17
C TYR A 95 -9.78 -0.79 -5.48
N LEU A 96 -9.66 -1.62 -4.45
CA LEU A 96 -10.77 -1.87 -3.54
C LEU A 96 -10.98 -0.60 -2.72
N SER A 97 -11.87 0.28 -3.17
CA SER A 97 -12.50 1.21 -2.26
C SER A 97 -13.44 0.36 -1.42
N TRP A 98 -13.08 0.12 -0.15
CA TRP A 98 -13.86 -0.68 0.81
C TRP A 98 -15.21 -0.03 1.20
N THR A 99 -15.69 0.90 0.36
CA THR A 99 -16.97 1.60 0.40
C THR A 99 -17.81 1.14 -0.80
N ASP A 100 -18.23 -0.13 -0.84
CA ASP A 100 -19.22 -0.77 -1.76
C ASP A 100 -19.27 -0.39 -3.27
N ASN A 101 -18.30 0.37 -3.78
CA ASN A 101 -18.29 0.92 -5.11
C ASN A 101 -16.92 0.65 -5.73
N TRP A 102 -16.92 -0.31 -6.66
CA TRP A 102 -15.80 -0.62 -7.51
C TRP A 102 -15.56 0.53 -8.47
N CYS A 103 -14.55 1.37 -8.21
CA CYS A 103 -14.15 2.42 -9.14
C CYS A 103 -12.94 1.97 -9.95
N LYS A 104 -13.11 1.87 -11.28
CA LYS A 104 -11.98 1.73 -12.19
C LYS A 104 -11.14 3.01 -12.16
N PRO A 105 -9.80 2.93 -12.03
CA PRO A 105 -8.95 4.10 -12.17
C PRO A 105 -9.04 4.63 -13.61
N LYS A 106 -9.43 5.90 -13.78
CA LYS A 106 -9.33 6.60 -15.07
C LYS A 106 -7.87 6.97 -15.33
N LYS A 107 -7.39 6.83 -16.57
CA LYS A 107 -6.08 7.35 -17.00
C LYS A 107 -6.05 8.88 -16.83
N LYS A 108 -4.87 9.39 -16.47
CA LYS A 108 -4.53 10.79 -16.10
C LYS A 108 -5.46 11.87 -16.65
N GLY A 109 -5.96 12.69 -15.74
CA GLY A 109 -6.69 13.93 -16.01
C GLY A 109 -7.83 14.13 -15.02
N ASN A 110 -7.58 14.95 -14.00
CA ASN A 110 -8.52 15.48 -13.02
C ASN A 110 -9.30 14.45 -12.16
N LEU A 111 -9.03 14.49 -10.84
CA LEU A 111 -9.84 13.81 -9.83
C LEU A 111 -11.20 14.51 -9.76
N GLU A 112 -12.19 14.02 -10.50
CA GLU A 112 -13.58 14.31 -10.18
C GLU A 112 -14.04 13.38 -9.04
N PRO A 113 -14.71 13.91 -8.00
CA PRO A 113 -15.34 13.06 -7.00
C PRO A 113 -16.39 12.18 -7.69
N CYS A 114 -16.36 10.88 -7.38
CA CYS A 114 -17.38 9.95 -7.86
C CYS A 114 -18.74 10.38 -7.29
N SER A 115 -19.58 11.01 -8.12
CA SER A 115 -20.95 11.36 -7.80
C SER A 115 -21.71 10.11 -7.35
N GLY A 116 -22.10 10.09 -6.07
CA GLY A 116 -23.02 9.11 -5.53
C GLY A 116 -24.37 9.26 -6.22
N LYS A 117 -24.76 8.28 -7.03
CA LYS A 117 -26.15 8.16 -7.45
C LYS A 117 -26.95 7.75 -6.22
N ASN A 118 -27.71 8.70 -5.68
CA ASN A 118 -28.77 8.47 -4.71
C ASN A 118 -29.60 7.25 -5.14
N LYS A 119 -29.43 6.11 -4.47
CA LYS A 119 -30.49 5.11 -4.43
C LYS A 119 -31.50 5.65 -3.43
N LYS A 120 -32.58 6.21 -3.94
CA LYS A 120 -33.80 6.46 -3.16
C LYS A 120 -34.22 5.11 -2.60
N GLU A 121 -34.12 4.97 -1.28
CA GLU A 121 -34.89 3.97 -0.54
C GLU A 121 -36.37 4.33 -0.73
N THR A 122 -37.16 3.37 -1.18
CA THR A 122 -38.61 3.41 -1.02
C THR A 122 -39.04 1.99 -0.68
N ILE A 123 -39.25 1.84 0.62
CA ILE A 123 -40.15 0.95 1.37
C ILE A 123 -40.54 -0.36 0.68
#